data_AF-A0A954F5V2-F1
#
_entry.id   AF-A0A954F5V2-F1
#
_cell.length_a   1.000
_cell.length_b   1.000
_cell.length_c   1.000
_cell.angle_alpha   90.00
_cell.angle_beta   90.00
_cell.angle_gamma   90.00
#
_symmetry.space_group_name_H-M   'P 1'
#
loop_
_entity.id
_entity.type
_entity.pdbx_description
1 polymer ?
#
loop_
_entity_poly.entity_id
_entity_poly.type
_entity_poly.pdbx_seq_one_letter_code
_entity_poly.pdbx_strand_id
1 'polypeptide(L)'
;ADTQNNLAAALAYQAEVSEGEPRARFLDESIKACRAALEVSTQESHPLGWAALQNTLARSLVGQAAFGEGPERTARLAEAARAFQSTLDVYKRDAYPKYWALAHGNMGGAYFEGALLQAGAERDRLLNDAAEAYGLALQVYTREAYPTEWASNRHNLGGVQYNQAKHSEGERRTELLDQAVVSNRQALEVRTRESDPQSWAATQSNLASVLNTKAETAEVTERTQLLGEAIDALHAALEVYTREALPQDWAMAQLSLANNLQLQSNTVEGTERAKVLKEAVEAYSQVLEVYTREAMPRGWGIVQFNLAITYYDLGLASTDTDRAQYFGACAAAYGSAMEIYTREAAPEEWAMIQSNRANAFFQAGKLVQGAQRLQHFEEAVDAYKRALEVRTREAAPSSWATTQSNLAAVLQEKLDASPATEQPGLMDEIIAVYEGVQEVQTIAANPQAHAVAQQNLALVLLKRAAVQNGAARVETLQRAVAAMAASLEVWTEEAAPERYKPRKAWVEEREREIREAQALLEGTPETSK
;
A
#
# COMPACT_ATOMS: atom_id res chain seq x y z
N ALA A 1 -7.64 34.00 42.52
CA ALA A 1 -8.18 33.42 41.27
C ALA A 1 -7.58 34.12 40.04
N ASP A 2 -7.79 35.42 39.88
CA ASP A 2 -7.37 36.16 38.67
C ASP A 2 -5.88 36.07 38.32
N THR A 3 -4.99 36.14 39.31
CA THR A 3 -3.54 35.97 39.09
C THR A 3 -3.19 34.58 38.54
N GLN A 4 -3.85 33.53 39.04
CA GLN A 4 -3.62 32.16 38.58
C GLN A 4 -4.27 31.92 37.21
N ASN A 5 -5.41 32.55 36.91
CA ASN A 5 -6.01 32.53 35.58
C ASN A 5 -5.10 33.18 34.53
N ASN A 6 -4.56 34.36 34.82
CA ASN A 6 -3.62 35.04 33.92
C ASN A 6 -2.32 34.24 33.76
N LEU A 7 -1.84 33.60 34.83
CA LEU A 7 -0.68 32.71 34.76
C LEU A 7 -0.96 31.50 33.87
N ALA A 8 -2.10 30.82 34.04
CA ALA A 8 -2.47 29.68 33.21
C ALA A 8 -2.59 30.05 31.73
N ALA A 9 -3.27 31.16 31.42
CA ALA A 9 -3.37 31.66 30.06
C ALA A 9 -2.01 32.01 29.45
N ALA A 10 -1.12 32.64 30.22
CA ALA A 10 0.24 32.96 29.77
C ALA A 10 1.08 31.70 29.52
N LEU A 11 0.99 30.69 30.40
CA LEU A 11 1.68 29.40 30.24
C LEU A 11 1.15 28.64 29.01
N ALA A 12 -0.16 28.61 28.80
CA ALA A 12 -0.76 28.03 27.60
C ALA A 12 -0.26 28.72 26.33
N TYR A 13 -0.17 30.05 26.33
CA TYR A 13 0.40 30.80 25.22
C TYR A 13 1.89 30.52 24.99
N GLN A 14 2.69 30.44 26.07
CA GLN A 14 4.10 30.06 25.97
C GLN A 14 4.27 28.65 25.40
N ALA A 15 3.36 27.73 25.72
CA ALA A 15 3.34 26.41 25.12
C ALA A 15 3.04 26.43 23.60
N GLU A 16 2.16 27.32 23.14
CA GLU A 16 1.82 27.46 21.71
C GLU A 16 3.02 27.90 20.86
N VAL A 17 3.90 28.74 21.42
CA VAL A 17 5.10 29.26 20.73
C VAL A 17 6.37 28.44 21.01
N SER A 18 6.26 27.37 21.80
CA SER A 18 7.38 26.49 22.15
C SER A 18 7.25 25.13 21.44
N GLU A 19 8.35 24.37 21.38
CA GLU A 19 8.37 23.01 20.86
C GLU A 19 9.05 22.04 21.84
N GLY A 20 8.84 20.74 21.65
CA GLY A 20 9.50 19.69 22.43
C GLY A 20 9.26 19.76 23.95
N GLU A 21 10.32 19.52 24.72
CA GLU A 21 10.28 19.46 26.18
C GLU A 21 9.80 20.78 26.85
N PRO A 22 10.25 21.98 26.42
CA PRO A 22 9.71 23.24 26.91
C PRO A 22 8.18 23.36 26.77
N ARG A 23 7.64 22.98 25.60
CA ARG A 23 6.19 22.98 25.36
C ARG A 23 5.47 22.05 26.33
N ALA A 24 5.95 20.81 26.47
CA ALA A 24 5.36 19.83 27.38
C ALA A 24 5.32 20.34 28.83
N ARG A 25 6.41 20.98 29.27
CA ARG A 25 6.51 21.58 30.60
C ARG A 25 5.53 22.74 30.80
N PHE A 26 5.43 23.68 29.86
CA PHE A 26 4.49 24.79 29.97
C PHE A 26 3.03 24.33 30.00
N LEU A 27 2.68 23.27 29.26
CA LEU A 27 1.36 22.66 29.31
C LEU A 27 1.05 22.06 30.68
N ASP A 28 2.01 21.33 31.28
CA ASP A 28 1.85 20.76 32.61
C ASP A 28 1.70 21.84 33.70
N GLU A 29 2.51 22.90 33.63
CA GLU A 29 2.41 24.06 34.52
C GLU A 29 1.07 24.80 34.34
N SER A 30 0.60 24.96 33.10
CA SER A 30 -0.72 25.54 32.78
C SER A 30 -1.86 24.72 33.40
N ILE A 31 -1.83 23.39 33.26
CA ILE A 31 -2.83 22.49 33.84
C ILE A 31 -2.88 22.63 35.36
N LYS A 32 -1.71 22.67 36.03
CA LYS A 32 -1.63 22.86 37.48
C LYS A 32 -2.20 24.22 37.92
N ALA A 33 -1.84 25.29 37.21
CA ALA A 33 -2.35 26.64 37.48
C ALA A 33 -3.88 26.73 37.29
N CYS A 34 -4.41 26.13 36.22
CA CYS A 34 -5.84 26.03 35.99
C CYS A 34 -6.56 25.30 37.13
N ARG A 35 -6.06 24.12 37.54
CA ARG A 35 -6.66 23.33 38.61
C ARG A 35 -6.69 24.10 39.94
N ALA A 36 -5.58 24.73 40.31
CA ALA A 36 -5.51 25.57 41.51
C ALA A 36 -6.46 26.79 41.44
N ALA A 37 -6.62 27.40 40.26
CA ALA A 37 -7.56 28.50 40.08
C ALA A 37 -9.02 28.06 40.19
N LEU A 38 -9.35 26.86 39.69
CA LEU A 38 -10.69 26.28 39.71
C LEU A 38 -11.15 25.85 41.12
N GLU A 39 -10.24 25.67 42.08
CA GLU A 39 -10.60 25.43 43.49
C GLU A 39 -11.27 26.65 44.14
N VAL A 40 -10.95 27.86 43.66
CA VAL A 40 -11.42 29.13 44.25
C VAL A 40 -12.41 29.84 43.32
N SER A 41 -12.20 29.77 42.01
CA SER A 41 -13.10 30.30 40.99
C SER A 41 -14.10 29.21 40.63
N THR A 42 -15.34 29.34 41.10
CA THR A 42 -16.42 28.37 40.83
C THR A 42 -17.41 28.93 39.81
N GLN A 43 -18.25 28.05 39.25
CA GLN A 43 -19.32 28.46 38.33
C GLN A 43 -20.26 29.51 38.96
N GLU A 44 -20.57 29.39 40.26
CA GLU A 44 -21.47 30.33 40.96
C GLU A 44 -20.80 31.66 41.28
N SER A 45 -19.53 31.64 41.68
CA SER A 45 -18.82 32.84 42.14
C SER A 45 -18.28 33.69 40.98
N HIS A 46 -17.77 33.05 39.93
CA HIS A 46 -17.13 33.72 38.79
C HIS A 46 -17.43 32.96 37.48
N PRO A 47 -18.70 32.93 37.00
CA PRO A 47 -19.11 32.07 35.89
C PRO A 47 -18.22 32.18 34.65
N LEU A 48 -17.93 33.41 34.19
CA LEU A 48 -17.12 33.65 33.00
C LEU A 48 -15.64 33.28 33.19
N GLY A 49 -15.07 33.59 34.36
CA GLY A 49 -13.69 33.24 34.69
C GLY A 49 -13.50 31.74 34.85
N TRP A 50 -14.48 31.06 35.48
CA TRP A 50 -14.51 29.61 35.58
C TRP A 50 -14.60 28.94 34.21
N ALA A 51 -15.49 29.39 33.32
CA ALA A 51 -15.60 28.84 31.98
C ALA A 51 -14.33 29.08 31.13
N ALA A 52 -13.68 30.24 31.29
CA ALA A 52 -12.41 30.53 30.62
C ALA A 52 -11.28 29.61 31.12
N LEU A 53 -11.21 29.38 32.43
CA LEU A 53 -10.27 28.43 33.05
C LEU A 53 -10.51 27.00 32.57
N GLN A 54 -11.76 26.56 32.49
CA GLN A 54 -12.12 25.24 31.95
C GLN A 54 -11.68 25.09 30.49
N ASN A 55 -11.90 26.11 29.66
CA ASN A 55 -11.41 26.13 28.28
C ASN A 55 -9.88 26.05 28.19
N THR A 56 -9.16 26.84 29.00
CA THR A 56 -7.68 26.82 29.02
C THR A 56 -7.15 25.48 29.54
N LEU A 57 -7.78 24.91 30.57
CA LEU A 57 -7.46 23.58 31.08
C LEU A 57 -7.63 22.53 29.97
N ALA A 58 -8.77 22.54 29.29
CA ALA A 58 -9.08 21.59 28.22
C ALA A 58 -8.09 21.69 27.05
N ARG A 59 -7.78 22.90 26.58
CA ARG A 59 -6.76 23.13 25.52
C ARG A 59 -5.37 22.64 25.96
N SER A 60 -5.00 22.89 27.22
CA SER A 60 -3.71 22.43 27.76
C SER A 60 -3.65 20.90 27.88
N LEU A 61 -4.76 20.25 28.26
CA LEU A 61 -4.87 18.80 28.31
C LEU A 61 -4.76 18.16 26.92
N VAL A 62 -5.41 18.72 25.89
CA VAL A 62 -5.24 18.28 24.50
C VAL A 62 -3.78 18.43 24.06
N GLY A 63 -3.17 19.60 24.31
CA GLY A 63 -1.76 19.82 23.99
C GLY A 63 -0.83 18.83 24.71
N GLN A 64 -1.10 18.52 25.98
CA GLN A 64 -0.29 17.57 26.76
C GLN A 64 -0.52 16.13 26.29
N ALA A 65 -1.71 15.80 25.78
CA ALA A 65 -2.02 14.47 25.25
C ALA A 65 -1.09 14.09 24.08
N ALA A 66 -0.59 15.05 23.31
CA ALA A 66 0.40 14.81 22.24
C ALA A 66 1.74 14.23 22.73
N PHE A 67 2.06 14.38 24.03
CA PHE A 67 3.28 13.86 24.66
C PHE A 67 3.07 12.56 25.45
N GLY A 68 1.83 12.09 25.58
CA GLY A 68 1.48 10.87 26.30
C GLY A 68 1.24 9.68 25.38
N GLU A 69 1.31 8.47 25.94
CA GLU A 69 1.07 7.23 25.20
C GLU A 69 -0.18 6.47 25.70
N GLY A 70 -0.84 5.77 24.77
CA GLY A 70 -1.90 4.80 25.06
C GLY A 70 -2.99 5.31 26.02
N PRO A 71 -3.25 4.62 27.16
CA PRO A 71 -4.34 4.95 28.06
C PRO A 71 -4.28 6.35 28.67
N GLU A 72 -3.07 6.88 28.92
CA GLU A 72 -2.90 8.19 29.53
C GLU A 72 -3.31 9.31 28.57
N ARG A 73 -2.95 9.15 27.29
CA ARG A 73 -3.38 10.04 26.21
C ARG A 73 -4.90 10.03 26.06
N THR A 74 -5.52 8.85 26.04
CA THR A 74 -6.98 8.72 26.00
C THR A 74 -7.65 9.38 27.20
N ALA A 75 -7.15 9.16 28.41
CA ALA A 75 -7.71 9.74 29.63
C ALA A 75 -7.66 11.28 29.61
N ARG A 76 -6.55 11.87 29.14
CA ARG A 76 -6.40 13.32 28.97
C ARG A 76 -7.38 13.90 27.96
N LEU A 77 -7.54 13.26 26.80
CA LEU A 77 -8.50 13.70 25.78
C LEU A 77 -9.96 13.63 26.29
N ALA A 78 -10.30 12.58 27.04
CA ALA A 78 -11.60 12.46 27.69
C ALA A 78 -11.81 13.51 28.79
N GLU A 79 -10.77 13.84 29.57
CA GLU A 79 -10.82 14.93 30.55
C GLU A 79 -10.99 16.30 29.86
N ALA A 80 -10.26 16.55 28.77
CA ALA A 80 -10.39 17.77 27.99
C ALA A 80 -11.80 17.93 27.42
N ALA A 81 -12.38 16.88 26.84
CA ALA A 81 -13.75 16.90 26.33
C ALA A 81 -14.77 17.25 27.43
N ARG A 82 -14.62 16.67 28.64
CA ARG A 82 -15.46 17.03 29.79
C ARG A 82 -15.29 18.49 30.21
N ALA A 83 -14.06 18.99 30.25
CA ALA A 83 -13.78 20.39 30.60
C ALA A 83 -14.35 21.37 29.56
N PHE A 84 -14.24 21.08 28.26
CA PHE A 84 -14.94 21.85 27.21
C PHE A 84 -16.46 21.80 27.38
N GLN A 85 -17.02 20.62 27.64
CA GLN A 85 -18.45 20.46 27.88
C GLN A 85 -18.92 21.30 29.08
N SER A 86 -18.15 21.37 30.16
CA SER A 86 -18.46 22.21 31.33
C SER A 86 -18.54 23.70 30.98
N THR A 87 -17.77 24.18 30.00
CA THR A 87 -17.88 25.60 29.57
C THR A 87 -19.28 25.95 29.04
N LEU A 88 -20.00 24.98 28.49
CA LEU A 88 -21.34 25.14 27.93
C LEU A 88 -22.41 25.39 29.00
N ASP A 89 -22.10 25.21 30.28
CA ASP A 89 -22.98 25.62 31.38
C ASP A 89 -23.08 27.14 31.51
N VAL A 90 -22.06 27.86 31.04
CA VAL A 90 -21.98 29.33 31.06
C VAL A 90 -22.10 29.91 29.65
N TYR A 91 -21.31 29.39 28.70
CA TYR A 91 -21.31 29.82 27.32
C TYR A 91 -22.54 29.27 26.60
N LYS A 92 -23.71 29.88 26.80
CA LYS A 92 -24.93 29.54 26.07
C LYS A 92 -24.93 30.17 24.68
N ARG A 93 -25.51 29.49 23.69
CA ARG A 93 -25.58 29.95 22.29
C ARG A 93 -26.13 31.37 22.16
N ASP A 94 -27.21 31.70 22.86
CA ASP A 94 -27.89 32.99 22.70
C ASP A 94 -27.17 34.15 23.42
N ALA A 95 -26.38 33.84 24.46
CA ALA A 95 -25.67 34.84 25.25
C ALA A 95 -24.21 35.03 24.79
N TYR A 96 -23.55 33.94 24.43
CA TYR A 96 -22.13 33.87 24.09
C TYR A 96 -21.90 32.99 22.84
N PRO A 97 -22.52 33.32 21.69
CA PRO A 97 -22.54 32.45 20.51
C PRO A 97 -21.12 32.05 20.06
N LYS A 98 -20.18 33.00 20.04
CA LYS A 98 -18.79 32.74 19.64
C LYS A 98 -18.09 31.74 20.58
N TYR A 99 -18.26 31.88 21.90
CA TYR A 99 -17.62 31.00 22.87
C TYR A 99 -18.29 29.63 22.95
N TRP A 100 -19.61 29.58 22.77
CA TRP A 100 -20.36 28.33 22.63
C TRP A 100 -19.87 27.53 21.42
N ALA A 101 -19.70 28.19 20.26
CA ALA A 101 -19.18 27.56 19.06
C ALA A 101 -17.71 27.15 19.19
N LEU A 102 -16.89 27.96 19.87
CA LEU A 102 -15.48 27.63 20.15
C LEU A 102 -15.37 26.36 21.00
N ALA A 103 -16.19 26.25 22.05
CA ALA A 103 -16.22 25.08 22.91
C ALA A 103 -16.60 23.82 22.14
N HIS A 104 -17.60 23.90 21.27
CA HIS A 104 -17.98 22.79 20.38
C HIS A 104 -16.89 22.42 19.39
N GLY A 105 -16.28 23.38 18.71
CA GLY A 105 -15.19 23.11 17.76
C GLY A 105 -13.98 22.44 18.44
N ASN A 106 -13.59 22.93 19.62
CA ASN A 106 -12.49 22.35 20.39
C ASN A 106 -12.83 20.95 20.93
N MET A 107 -14.08 20.75 21.38
CA MET A 107 -14.56 19.45 21.83
C MET A 107 -14.59 18.44 20.67
N GLY A 108 -14.98 18.87 19.47
CA GLY A 108 -14.90 18.06 18.25
C GLY A 108 -13.48 17.60 17.93
N GLY A 109 -12.48 18.46 18.17
CA GLY A 109 -11.06 18.12 18.05
C GLY A 109 -10.64 17.04 19.04
N ALA A 110 -10.99 17.21 20.31
CA ALA A 110 -10.68 16.24 21.37
C ALA A 110 -11.33 14.87 21.11
N TYR A 111 -12.59 14.85 20.67
CA TYR A 111 -13.28 13.61 20.29
C TYR A 111 -12.63 12.95 19.08
N PHE A 112 -12.26 13.72 18.05
CA PHE A 112 -11.64 13.17 16.87
C PHE A 112 -10.27 12.55 17.18
N GLU A 113 -9.40 13.26 17.90
CA GLU A 113 -8.13 12.71 18.37
C GLU A 113 -8.32 11.48 19.26
N GLY A 114 -9.33 11.49 20.12
CA GLY A 114 -9.68 10.34 20.96
C GLY A 114 -10.11 9.13 20.12
N ALA A 115 -10.90 9.35 19.08
CA ALA A 115 -11.36 8.31 18.18
C ALA A 115 -10.20 7.59 17.48
N LEU A 116 -9.17 8.33 17.06
CA LEU A 116 -7.98 7.76 16.40
C LEU A 116 -7.18 6.80 17.31
N LEU A 117 -7.42 6.82 18.62
CA LEU A 117 -6.79 5.92 19.60
C LEU A 117 -7.66 4.72 19.98
N GLN A 118 -8.91 4.67 19.50
CA GLN A 118 -9.89 3.66 19.86
C GLN A 118 -10.24 2.77 18.66
N ALA A 119 -10.95 1.68 18.92
CA ALA A 119 -11.44 0.76 17.90
C ALA A 119 -12.91 0.37 18.14
N GLY A 120 -13.56 -0.13 17.09
CA GLY A 120 -14.94 -0.60 17.15
C GLY A 120 -15.94 0.48 17.60
N ALA A 121 -16.93 0.08 18.39
CA ALA A 121 -18.06 0.93 18.76
C ALA A 121 -17.66 2.24 19.45
N GLU A 122 -16.58 2.25 20.25
CA GLU A 122 -16.15 3.47 20.94
C GLU A 122 -15.55 4.48 19.97
N ARG A 123 -14.74 4.04 19.00
CA ARG A 123 -14.26 4.93 17.92
C ARG A 123 -15.44 5.50 17.15
N ASP A 124 -16.39 4.66 16.77
CA ASP A 124 -17.51 5.09 15.93
C ASP A 124 -18.39 6.10 16.68
N ARG A 125 -18.59 5.89 17.99
CA ARG A 125 -19.24 6.86 18.88
C ARG A 125 -18.47 8.19 18.91
N LEU A 126 -17.17 8.16 19.19
CA LEU A 126 -16.35 9.39 19.27
C LEU A 126 -16.30 10.15 17.93
N LEU A 127 -16.29 9.45 16.79
CA LEU A 127 -16.40 10.08 15.47
C LEU A 127 -17.76 10.76 15.27
N ASN A 128 -18.85 10.15 15.74
CA ASN A 128 -20.17 10.77 15.69
C ASN A 128 -20.25 12.00 16.62
N ASP A 129 -19.74 11.89 17.85
CA ASP A 129 -19.67 13.00 18.81
C ASP A 129 -18.82 14.16 18.24
N ALA A 130 -17.71 13.85 17.54
CA ALA A 130 -16.88 14.85 16.86
C ALA A 130 -17.63 15.54 15.71
N ALA A 131 -18.29 14.78 14.84
CA ALA A 131 -19.05 15.32 13.71
C ALA A 131 -20.20 16.22 14.19
N GLU A 132 -20.90 15.82 15.25
CA GLU A 132 -21.97 16.62 15.86
C GLU A 132 -21.41 17.92 16.43
N ALA A 133 -20.33 17.87 17.21
CA ALA A 133 -19.71 19.06 17.80
C ALA A 133 -19.25 20.07 16.73
N TYR A 134 -18.58 19.61 15.67
CA TYR A 134 -18.25 20.50 14.54
C TYR A 134 -19.49 21.05 13.83
N GLY A 135 -20.52 20.23 13.64
CA GLY A 135 -21.80 20.66 13.08
C GLY A 135 -22.48 21.75 13.91
N LEU A 136 -22.42 21.65 15.26
CA LEU A 136 -22.92 22.66 16.18
C LEU A 136 -22.12 23.96 16.07
N ALA A 137 -20.79 23.90 16.05
CA ALA A 137 -19.94 25.09 15.88
C ALA A 137 -20.24 25.84 14.57
N LEU A 138 -20.48 25.09 13.48
CA LEU A 138 -20.83 25.62 12.16
C LEU A 138 -22.23 26.26 12.07
N GLN A 139 -23.05 26.20 13.13
CA GLN A 139 -24.30 26.97 13.20
C GLN A 139 -24.07 28.45 13.59
N VAL A 140 -22.88 28.77 14.10
CA VAL A 140 -22.48 30.13 14.48
C VAL A 140 -21.34 30.62 13.60
N TYR A 141 -20.34 29.77 13.38
CA TYR A 141 -19.29 30.06 12.42
C TYR A 141 -19.85 29.83 11.02
N THR A 142 -19.92 30.89 10.23
CA THR A 142 -20.31 30.86 8.81
C THR A 142 -19.18 31.42 7.96
N ARG A 143 -19.27 31.29 6.65
CA ARG A 143 -18.26 31.86 5.76
C ARG A 143 -18.20 33.40 5.89
N GLU A 144 -19.34 34.04 6.09
CA GLU A 144 -19.47 35.49 6.22
C GLU A 144 -19.08 35.97 7.62
N ALA A 145 -19.44 35.20 8.65
CA ALA A 145 -19.16 35.49 10.04
C ALA A 145 -18.19 34.46 10.61
N TYR A 146 -16.96 34.88 10.90
CA TYR A 146 -15.86 34.00 11.34
C TYR A 146 -15.32 33.07 10.24
N PRO A 147 -14.87 33.61 9.08
CA PRO A 147 -14.43 32.82 7.94
C PRO A 147 -13.31 31.82 8.30
N THR A 148 -12.35 32.24 9.12
CA THR A 148 -11.21 31.40 9.53
C THR A 148 -11.67 30.23 10.39
N GLU A 149 -12.48 30.48 11.42
CA GLU A 149 -13.04 29.43 12.28
C GLU A 149 -13.96 28.50 11.49
N TRP A 150 -14.78 29.04 10.58
CA TRP A 150 -15.63 28.24 9.69
C TRP A 150 -14.81 27.30 8.82
N ALA A 151 -13.76 27.80 8.16
CA ALA A 151 -12.88 26.98 7.34
C ALA A 151 -12.16 25.90 8.16
N SER A 152 -11.71 26.22 9.38
CA SER A 152 -11.08 25.24 10.26
C SER A 152 -12.04 24.13 10.69
N ASN A 153 -13.28 24.47 11.06
CA ASN A 153 -14.28 23.48 11.45
C ASN A 153 -14.75 22.65 10.24
N ARG A 154 -14.82 23.24 9.04
CA ARG A 154 -15.09 22.52 7.79
C ARG A 154 -13.99 21.51 7.46
N HIS A 155 -12.72 21.91 7.53
CA HIS A 155 -11.59 21.02 7.32
C HIS A 155 -11.60 19.84 8.30
N ASN A 156 -11.78 20.13 9.59
CA ASN A 156 -11.81 19.09 10.63
C ASN A 156 -13.01 18.14 10.45
N LEU A 157 -14.18 18.67 10.11
CA LEU A 157 -15.37 17.85 9.81
C LEU A 157 -15.10 16.94 8.61
N GLY A 158 -14.42 17.42 7.57
CA GLY A 158 -13.98 16.61 6.44
C GLY A 158 -13.06 15.45 6.86
N GLY A 159 -12.13 15.69 7.79
CA GLY A 159 -11.28 14.65 8.37
C GLY A 159 -12.05 13.61 9.19
N VAL A 160 -13.05 14.03 9.97
CA VAL A 160 -13.94 13.12 10.71
C VAL A 160 -14.77 12.25 9.76
N GLN A 161 -15.41 12.87 8.76
CA GLN A 161 -16.22 12.19 7.75
C GLN A 161 -15.39 11.16 6.97
N TYR A 162 -14.15 11.52 6.62
CA TYR A 162 -13.21 10.60 6.00
C TYR A 162 -12.93 9.37 6.88
N ASN A 163 -12.66 9.57 8.17
CA ASN A 163 -12.42 8.45 9.10
C ASN A 163 -13.67 7.61 9.35
N GLN A 164 -14.86 8.21 9.38
CA GLN A 164 -16.13 7.45 9.41
C GLN A 164 -16.27 6.59 8.14
N ALA A 165 -15.91 7.13 6.96
CA ALA A 165 -15.99 6.40 5.70
C ALA A 165 -15.05 5.20 5.66
N LYS A 166 -13.82 5.32 6.18
CA LYS A 166 -12.85 4.20 6.29
C LYS A 166 -13.37 3.01 7.12
N HIS A 167 -14.40 3.24 7.92
CA HIS A 167 -15.01 2.23 8.79
C HIS A 167 -16.50 1.98 8.48
N SER A 168 -16.94 2.43 7.31
CA SER A 168 -18.28 2.20 6.77
C SER A 168 -18.19 1.42 5.46
N GLU A 169 -19.31 0.84 5.02
CA GLU A 169 -19.41 0.13 3.75
C GLU A 169 -20.64 0.60 2.95
N GLY A 170 -20.70 0.23 1.67
CA GLY A 170 -21.84 0.49 0.80
C GLY A 170 -22.15 1.99 0.62
N GLU A 171 -23.45 2.30 0.51
CA GLU A 171 -23.96 3.66 0.27
C GLU A 171 -23.50 4.65 1.34
N ARG A 172 -23.46 4.23 2.61
CA ARG A 172 -23.00 5.07 3.72
C ARG A 172 -21.55 5.52 3.56
N ARG A 173 -20.66 4.63 3.10
CA ARG A 173 -19.25 4.99 2.81
C ARG A 173 -19.19 6.05 1.72
N THR A 174 -19.95 5.87 0.64
CA THR A 174 -19.99 6.80 -0.49
C THR A 174 -20.48 8.18 -0.06
N GLU A 175 -21.59 8.26 0.68
CA GLU A 175 -22.13 9.52 1.20
C GLU A 175 -21.12 10.27 2.08
N LEU A 176 -20.44 9.55 2.97
CA LEU A 176 -19.44 10.14 3.87
C LEU A 176 -18.23 10.69 3.11
N LEU A 177 -17.77 9.99 2.06
CA LEU A 177 -16.70 10.49 1.19
C LEU A 177 -17.15 11.74 0.43
N ASP A 178 -18.37 11.76 -0.11
CA ASP A 178 -18.91 12.94 -0.80
C ASP A 178 -19.02 14.15 0.13
N GLN A 179 -19.51 13.93 1.35
CA GLN A 179 -19.55 14.97 2.39
C GLN A 179 -18.15 15.46 2.76
N ALA A 180 -17.17 14.56 2.89
CA ALA A 180 -15.79 14.92 3.19
C ALA A 180 -15.15 15.76 2.08
N VAL A 181 -15.41 15.44 0.81
CA VAL A 181 -14.98 16.26 -0.34
C VAL A 181 -15.59 17.66 -0.26
N VAL A 182 -16.91 17.76 -0.01
CA VAL A 182 -17.60 19.05 0.13
C VAL A 182 -17.01 19.88 1.28
N SER A 183 -16.83 19.28 2.45
CA SER A 183 -16.27 19.94 3.63
C SER A 183 -14.85 20.49 3.38
N ASN A 184 -13.97 19.71 2.74
CA ASN A 184 -12.61 20.19 2.42
C ASN A 184 -12.63 21.28 1.35
N ARG A 185 -13.42 21.13 0.28
CA ARG A 185 -13.55 22.18 -0.76
C ARG A 185 -14.09 23.48 -0.19
N GLN A 186 -15.06 23.42 0.72
CA GLN A 186 -15.57 24.60 1.42
C GLN A 186 -14.49 25.27 2.28
N ALA A 187 -13.67 24.52 3.00
CA ALA A 187 -12.54 25.08 3.74
C ALA A 187 -11.53 25.80 2.82
N LEU A 188 -11.29 25.27 1.60
CA LEU A 188 -10.43 25.88 0.58
C LEU A 188 -11.03 27.15 -0.07
N GLU A 189 -12.30 27.49 0.17
CA GLU A 189 -12.87 28.78 -0.27
C GLU A 189 -12.33 29.98 0.53
N VAL A 190 -11.79 29.72 1.72
CA VAL A 190 -11.24 30.73 2.63
C VAL A 190 -9.75 30.54 2.84
N ARG A 191 -9.31 29.30 3.04
CA ARG A 191 -7.89 28.98 3.12
C ARG A 191 -7.30 29.06 1.73
N THR A 192 -6.36 29.99 1.54
CA THR A 192 -5.59 30.09 0.30
C THR A 192 -4.11 30.01 0.63
N ARG A 193 -3.30 29.71 -0.40
CA ARG A 193 -1.84 29.66 -0.25
C ARG A 193 -1.26 30.96 0.32
N GLU A 194 -1.83 32.10 -0.05
CA GLU A 194 -1.33 33.43 0.34
C GLU A 194 -1.74 33.83 1.75
N SER A 195 -2.94 33.44 2.18
CA SER A 195 -3.50 33.88 3.47
C SER A 195 -3.18 32.95 4.63
N ASP A 196 -3.16 31.63 4.37
CA ASP A 196 -2.95 30.58 5.37
C ASP A 196 -2.29 29.35 4.70
N PRO A 197 -1.01 29.46 4.28
CA PRO A 197 -0.35 28.46 3.44
C PRO A 197 -0.35 27.06 4.05
N GLN A 198 -0.03 26.93 5.34
CA GLN A 198 0.06 25.62 5.99
C GLN A 198 -1.31 24.96 6.13
N SER A 199 -2.33 25.69 6.56
CA SER A 199 -3.67 25.10 6.68
C SER A 199 -4.31 24.82 5.32
N TRP A 200 -3.98 25.64 4.31
CA TRP A 200 -4.35 25.36 2.91
C TRP A 200 -3.74 24.05 2.44
N ALA A 201 -2.43 23.86 2.60
CA ALA A 201 -1.73 22.63 2.23
C ALA A 201 -2.28 21.40 2.99
N ALA A 202 -2.55 21.53 4.29
CA ALA A 202 -3.17 20.45 5.07
C ALA A 202 -4.56 20.07 4.54
N THR A 203 -5.34 21.08 4.12
CA THR A 203 -6.67 20.85 3.54
C THR A 203 -6.56 20.19 2.17
N GLN A 204 -5.57 20.55 1.36
CA GLN A 204 -5.30 19.90 0.08
C GLN A 204 -4.89 18.43 0.26
N SER A 205 -3.98 18.11 1.20
CA SER A 205 -3.60 16.72 1.49
C SER A 205 -4.77 15.88 2.01
N ASN A 206 -5.64 16.46 2.84
CA ASN A 206 -6.86 15.77 3.28
C ASN A 206 -7.83 15.54 2.12
N LEU A 207 -8.03 16.53 1.26
CA LEU A 207 -8.85 16.38 0.05
C LEU A 207 -8.33 15.25 -0.84
N ALA A 208 -7.01 15.20 -1.07
CA ALA A 208 -6.38 14.14 -1.86
C ALA A 208 -6.61 12.74 -1.26
N SER A 209 -6.51 12.61 0.07
CA SER A 209 -6.75 11.34 0.76
C SER A 209 -8.20 10.85 0.57
N VAL A 210 -9.17 11.77 0.65
CA VAL A 210 -10.60 11.46 0.43
C VAL A 210 -10.84 11.05 -1.03
N LEU A 211 -10.30 11.81 -1.99
CA LEU A 211 -10.44 11.53 -3.42
C LEU A 211 -9.83 10.18 -3.81
N ASN A 212 -8.64 9.86 -3.29
CA ASN A 212 -7.99 8.56 -3.49
C ASN A 212 -8.89 7.41 -3.00
N THR A 213 -9.43 7.50 -1.79
CA THR A 213 -10.31 6.47 -1.21
C THR A 213 -11.64 6.33 -1.97
N LYS A 214 -12.17 7.43 -2.52
CA LYS A 214 -13.34 7.40 -3.42
C LYS A 214 -13.00 6.71 -4.74
N ALA A 215 -11.79 6.90 -5.27
CA ALA A 215 -11.33 6.31 -6.52
C ALA A 215 -11.21 4.77 -6.47
N GLU A 216 -10.96 4.17 -5.30
CA GLU A 216 -10.85 2.71 -5.12
C GLU A 216 -12.08 1.97 -5.66
N THR A 217 -13.27 2.47 -5.33
CA THR A 217 -14.56 1.86 -5.68
C THR A 217 -15.22 2.46 -6.92
N ALA A 218 -14.59 3.47 -7.53
CA ALA A 218 -15.13 4.15 -8.70
C ALA A 218 -14.92 3.34 -9.99
N GLU A 219 -15.80 3.57 -10.97
CA GLU A 219 -15.64 3.10 -12.35
C GLU A 219 -14.40 3.75 -12.99
N VAL A 220 -13.84 3.12 -14.02
CA VAL A 220 -12.52 3.52 -14.60
C VAL A 220 -12.43 5.00 -14.97
N THR A 221 -13.46 5.56 -15.60
CA THR A 221 -13.48 6.98 -16.00
C THR A 221 -13.48 7.91 -14.79
N GLU A 222 -14.36 7.66 -13.82
CA GLU A 222 -14.45 8.47 -12.60
C GLU A 222 -13.18 8.31 -11.75
N ARG A 223 -12.66 7.07 -11.62
CA ARG A 223 -11.39 6.78 -10.95
C ARG A 223 -10.25 7.62 -11.51
N THR A 224 -10.13 7.69 -12.84
CA THR A 224 -9.06 8.47 -13.49
C THR A 224 -9.16 9.96 -13.15
N GLN A 225 -10.38 10.52 -13.16
CA GLN A 225 -10.61 11.91 -12.80
C GLN A 225 -10.27 12.15 -11.32
N LEU A 226 -10.79 11.33 -10.40
CA LEU A 226 -10.56 11.45 -8.96
C LEU A 226 -9.08 11.37 -8.60
N LEU A 227 -8.32 10.47 -9.24
CA LEU A 227 -6.87 10.37 -9.03
C LEU A 227 -6.14 11.59 -9.57
N GLY A 228 -6.55 12.14 -10.73
CA GLY A 228 -6.00 13.40 -11.25
C GLY A 228 -6.21 14.56 -10.27
N GLU A 229 -7.43 14.71 -9.75
CA GLU A 229 -7.74 15.74 -8.75
C GLU A 229 -6.95 15.55 -7.44
N ALA A 230 -6.73 14.30 -7.01
CA ALA A 230 -5.92 14.00 -5.83
C ALA A 230 -4.43 14.36 -6.04
N ILE A 231 -3.88 14.05 -7.21
CA ILE A 231 -2.51 14.39 -7.60
C ILE A 231 -2.32 15.92 -7.64
N ASP A 232 -3.26 16.66 -8.24
CA ASP A 232 -3.23 18.12 -8.28
C ASP A 232 -3.25 18.73 -6.87
N ALA A 233 -4.09 18.21 -5.97
CA ALA A 233 -4.14 18.65 -4.58
C ALA A 233 -2.83 18.33 -3.83
N LEU A 234 -2.18 17.20 -4.10
CA LEU A 234 -0.89 16.86 -3.49
C LEU A 234 0.25 17.75 -3.99
N HIS A 235 0.29 18.04 -5.29
CA HIS A 235 1.22 19.02 -5.84
C HIS A 235 1.01 20.40 -5.21
N ALA A 236 -0.24 20.83 -5.06
CA ALA A 236 -0.57 22.08 -4.38
C ALA A 236 -0.03 22.09 -2.93
N ALA A 237 -0.23 21.01 -2.16
CA ALA A 237 0.32 20.90 -0.81
C ALA A 237 1.86 20.97 -0.77
N LEU A 238 2.53 20.34 -1.74
CA LEU A 238 3.99 20.34 -1.90
C LEU A 238 4.58 21.70 -2.33
N GLU A 239 3.76 22.69 -2.70
CA GLU A 239 4.22 24.08 -2.87
C GLU A 239 4.49 24.79 -1.54
N VAL A 240 3.97 24.26 -0.43
CA VAL A 240 4.13 24.79 0.93
C VAL A 240 4.95 23.84 1.79
N TYR A 241 4.66 22.55 1.71
CA TYR A 241 5.45 21.53 2.37
C TYR A 241 6.77 21.39 1.63
N THR A 242 7.87 21.73 2.30
CA THR A 242 9.22 21.55 1.78
C THR A 242 10.01 20.67 2.74
N ARG A 243 10.99 19.96 2.21
CA ARG A 243 11.87 19.11 3.02
C ARG A 243 12.58 19.91 4.13
N GLU A 244 12.96 21.15 3.85
CA GLU A 244 13.72 21.98 4.79
C GLU A 244 12.86 22.54 5.92
N ALA A 245 11.61 22.92 5.64
CA ALA A 245 10.74 23.56 6.64
C ALA A 245 9.84 22.56 7.36
N LEU A 246 9.32 21.57 6.63
CA LEU A 246 8.30 20.63 7.09
C LEU A 246 8.62 19.20 6.59
N PRO A 247 9.76 18.61 6.98
CA PRO A 247 10.25 17.36 6.40
C PRO A 247 9.26 16.19 6.52
N GLN A 248 8.52 16.11 7.63
CA GLN A 248 7.56 15.03 7.87
C GLN A 248 6.30 15.18 7.01
N ASP A 249 5.70 16.38 6.97
CA ASP A 249 4.52 16.64 6.14
C ASP A 249 4.86 16.54 4.65
N TRP A 250 6.05 17.00 4.25
CA TRP A 250 6.56 16.85 2.90
C TRP A 250 6.72 15.37 2.51
N ALA A 251 7.37 14.56 3.35
CA ALA A 251 7.53 13.13 3.07
C ALA A 251 6.17 12.40 3.02
N MET A 252 5.22 12.75 3.89
CA MET A 252 3.88 12.17 3.86
C MET A 252 3.09 12.58 2.60
N ALA A 253 3.20 13.83 2.16
CA ALA A 253 2.60 14.28 0.92
C ALA A 253 3.24 13.62 -0.30
N GLN A 254 4.57 13.47 -0.33
CA GLN A 254 5.28 12.72 -1.38
C GLN A 254 4.88 11.25 -1.43
N LEU A 255 4.76 10.59 -0.28
CA LEU A 255 4.30 9.21 -0.19
C LEU A 255 2.88 9.05 -0.74
N SER A 256 2.00 9.98 -0.39
CA SER A 256 0.62 10.01 -0.89
C SER A 256 0.58 10.26 -2.40
N LEU A 257 1.45 11.14 -2.91
CA LEU A 257 1.58 11.43 -4.34
C LEU A 257 2.03 10.18 -5.10
N ALA A 258 3.09 9.53 -4.64
CA ALA A 258 3.62 8.30 -5.23
C ALA A 258 2.57 7.18 -5.28
N ASN A 259 1.81 6.98 -4.20
CA ASN A 259 0.73 5.99 -4.15
C ASN A 259 -0.40 6.31 -5.15
N ASN A 260 -0.78 7.59 -5.29
CA ASN A 260 -1.81 8.02 -6.25
C ASN A 260 -1.35 7.86 -7.70
N LEU A 261 -0.11 8.25 -8.01
CA LEU A 261 0.49 8.06 -9.33
C LEU A 261 0.59 6.57 -9.70
N GLN A 262 1.01 5.72 -8.75
CA GLN A 262 1.03 4.27 -8.98
C GLN A 262 -0.37 3.73 -9.32
N LEU A 263 -1.42 4.18 -8.61
CA LEU A 263 -2.79 3.76 -8.91
C LEU A 263 -3.29 4.32 -10.25
N GLN A 264 -2.97 5.57 -10.58
CA GLN A 264 -3.30 6.18 -11.87
C GLN A 264 -2.62 5.46 -13.03
N SER A 265 -1.42 4.92 -12.83
CA SER A 265 -0.72 4.13 -13.86
C SER A 265 -1.50 2.91 -14.34
N ASN A 266 -2.47 2.43 -13.57
CA ASN A 266 -3.35 1.31 -13.94
C ASN A 266 -4.55 1.76 -14.79
N THR A 267 -4.78 3.07 -14.94
CA THR A 267 -5.87 3.63 -15.77
C THR A 267 -5.38 4.22 -17.08
N VAL A 268 -4.06 4.25 -17.32
CA VAL A 268 -3.42 4.74 -18.54
C VAL A 268 -2.53 3.66 -19.16
N GLU A 269 -2.25 3.77 -20.46
CA GLU A 269 -1.45 2.79 -21.19
C GLU A 269 -0.26 3.42 -21.92
N GLY A 270 0.65 2.57 -22.39
CA GLY A 270 1.76 2.96 -23.27
C GLY A 270 2.71 3.99 -22.66
N THR A 271 3.08 4.98 -23.46
CA THR A 271 4.06 6.01 -23.07
C THR A 271 3.59 6.88 -21.92
N GLU A 272 2.28 7.08 -21.76
CA GLU A 272 1.73 7.86 -20.65
C GLU A 272 1.85 7.10 -19.32
N ARG A 273 1.57 5.79 -19.33
CA ARG A 273 1.81 4.92 -18.18
C ARG A 273 3.27 4.99 -17.70
N ALA A 274 4.22 4.95 -18.64
CA ALA A 274 5.64 5.05 -18.30
C ALA A 274 6.02 6.41 -17.68
N LYS A 275 5.40 7.53 -18.09
CA LYS A 275 5.65 8.84 -17.50
C LYS A 275 5.12 8.91 -16.06
N VAL A 276 3.88 8.51 -15.85
CA VAL A 276 3.25 8.49 -14.52
C VAL A 276 4.06 7.62 -13.54
N LEU A 277 4.55 6.46 -14.01
CA LEU A 277 5.41 5.60 -13.19
C LEU A 277 6.79 6.21 -12.89
N LYS A 278 7.38 6.96 -13.82
CA LYS A 278 8.63 7.71 -13.57
C LYS A 278 8.44 8.78 -12.50
N GLU A 279 7.31 9.47 -12.52
CA GLU A 279 6.94 10.45 -11.50
C GLU A 279 6.71 9.78 -10.14
N ALA A 280 6.05 8.61 -10.10
CA ALA A 280 5.87 7.84 -8.88
C ALA A 280 7.22 7.38 -8.27
N VAL A 281 8.16 6.92 -9.11
CA VAL A 281 9.52 6.56 -8.69
C VAL A 281 10.23 7.75 -8.04
N GLU A 282 10.14 8.93 -8.65
CA GLU A 282 10.75 10.15 -8.13
C GLU A 282 10.14 10.52 -6.77
N ALA A 283 8.81 10.52 -6.65
CA ALA A 283 8.13 10.83 -5.39
C ALA A 283 8.51 9.82 -4.27
N TYR A 284 8.53 8.51 -4.54
CA TYR A 284 9.00 7.52 -3.56
C TYR A 284 10.48 7.72 -3.17
N SER A 285 11.34 8.06 -4.15
CA SER A 285 12.75 8.32 -3.89
C SER A 285 12.94 9.52 -2.96
N GLN A 286 12.13 10.56 -3.13
CA GLN A 286 12.10 11.73 -2.25
C GLN A 286 11.66 11.38 -0.82
N VAL A 287 10.69 10.47 -0.65
CA VAL A 287 10.30 9.99 0.69
C VAL A 287 11.49 9.35 1.44
N LEU A 288 12.34 8.61 0.73
CA LEU A 288 13.51 7.93 1.31
C LEU A 288 14.61 8.88 1.81
N GLU A 289 14.54 10.18 1.48
CA GLU A 289 15.45 11.19 2.05
C GLU A 289 15.12 11.51 3.52
N VAL A 290 13.86 11.31 3.93
CA VAL A 290 13.40 11.52 5.31
C VAL A 290 13.20 10.18 6.02
N TYR A 291 12.59 9.22 5.32
CA TYR A 291 12.33 7.90 5.86
C TYR A 291 13.58 7.06 5.67
N THR A 292 14.50 7.12 6.63
CA THR A 292 15.72 6.32 6.61
C THR A 292 15.53 5.02 7.38
N ARG A 293 16.40 4.03 7.11
CA ARG A 293 16.38 2.74 7.83
C ARG A 293 16.57 2.95 9.33
N GLU A 294 17.43 3.88 9.72
CA GLU A 294 17.77 4.15 11.12
C GLU A 294 16.66 4.92 11.85
N ALA A 295 16.06 5.94 11.21
CA ALA A 295 15.04 6.77 11.85
C ALA A 295 13.64 6.14 11.80
N MET A 296 13.30 5.49 10.69
CA MET A 296 11.95 4.96 10.43
C MET A 296 12.03 3.61 9.70
N PRO A 297 12.59 2.56 10.33
CA PRO A 297 12.89 1.28 9.68
C PRO A 297 11.68 0.68 8.96
N ARG A 298 10.51 0.66 9.61
CA ARG A 298 9.28 0.15 9.00
C ARG A 298 8.81 0.98 7.82
N GLY A 299 8.81 2.30 7.95
CA GLY A 299 8.40 3.22 6.87
C GLY A 299 9.33 3.11 5.67
N TRP A 300 10.64 3.09 5.90
CA TRP A 300 11.65 2.86 4.87
C TRP A 300 11.45 1.53 4.15
N GLY A 301 11.21 0.43 4.88
CA GLY A 301 10.94 -0.88 4.29
C GLY A 301 9.71 -0.91 3.39
N ILE A 302 8.61 -0.26 3.80
CA ILE A 302 7.38 -0.14 3.01
C ILE A 302 7.65 0.65 1.72
N VAL A 303 8.34 1.79 1.82
CA VAL A 303 8.65 2.63 0.66
C VAL A 303 9.57 1.90 -0.32
N GLN A 304 10.60 1.18 0.16
CA GLN A 304 11.46 0.35 -0.68
C GLN A 304 10.67 -0.74 -1.40
N PHE A 305 9.74 -1.40 -0.71
CA PHE A 305 8.87 -2.41 -1.32
C PHE A 305 7.98 -1.81 -2.42
N ASN A 306 7.33 -0.68 -2.16
CA ASN A 306 6.48 -0.02 -3.15
C ASN A 306 7.30 0.50 -4.34
N LEU A 307 8.46 1.12 -4.08
CA LEU A 307 9.39 1.57 -5.11
C LEU A 307 9.84 0.42 -6.01
N ALA A 308 10.08 -0.77 -5.44
CA ALA A 308 10.41 -1.96 -6.23
C ALA A 308 9.27 -2.38 -7.17
N ILE A 309 8.01 -2.35 -6.70
CA ILE A 309 6.82 -2.61 -7.54
C ILE A 309 6.75 -1.57 -8.67
N THR A 310 6.92 -0.29 -8.35
CA THR A 310 6.86 0.79 -9.34
C THR A 310 7.95 0.65 -10.40
N TYR A 311 9.18 0.30 -10.02
CA TYR A 311 10.25 0.01 -10.98
C TYR A 311 9.93 -1.19 -11.88
N TYR A 312 9.31 -2.24 -11.33
CA TYR A 312 8.89 -3.41 -12.11
C TYR A 312 7.85 -3.02 -13.17
N ASP A 313 6.80 -2.30 -12.75
CA ASP A 313 5.76 -1.80 -13.65
C ASP A 313 6.33 -0.84 -14.69
N LEU A 314 7.28 0.01 -14.31
CA LEU A 314 7.95 0.92 -15.22
C LEU A 314 8.77 0.17 -16.27
N GLY A 315 9.46 -0.90 -15.87
CA GLY A 315 10.17 -1.80 -16.80
C GLY A 315 9.22 -2.50 -17.78
N LEU A 316 8.00 -2.84 -17.35
CA LEU A 316 6.98 -3.42 -18.22
C LEU A 316 6.37 -2.39 -19.18
N ALA A 317 6.09 -1.17 -18.71
CA ALA A 317 5.46 -0.11 -19.49
C ALA A 317 6.42 0.60 -20.46
N SER A 318 7.71 0.66 -20.12
CA SER A 318 8.71 1.35 -20.93
C SER A 318 9.07 0.56 -22.19
N THR A 319 9.39 1.27 -23.26
CA THR A 319 9.92 0.73 -24.52
C THR A 319 11.33 1.22 -24.82
N ASP A 320 11.91 1.99 -23.90
CA ASP A 320 13.25 2.56 -24.00
C ASP A 320 14.34 1.51 -23.70
N THR A 321 15.60 1.89 -23.92
CA THR A 321 16.77 1.03 -23.66
C THR A 321 17.05 0.82 -22.17
N ASP A 322 16.38 1.58 -21.30
CA ASP A 322 16.65 1.60 -19.87
C ASP A 322 15.84 0.55 -19.10
N ARG A 323 14.94 -0.18 -19.78
CA ARG A 323 14.11 -1.24 -19.18
C ARG A 323 14.87 -2.23 -18.30
N ALA A 324 16.04 -2.70 -18.75
CA ALA A 324 16.86 -3.62 -17.98
C ALA A 324 17.36 -2.97 -16.67
N GLN A 325 17.65 -1.66 -16.69
CA GLN A 325 18.06 -0.92 -15.50
C GLN A 325 16.90 -0.76 -14.51
N TYR A 326 15.66 -0.52 -14.98
CA TYR A 326 14.50 -0.47 -14.09
C TYR A 326 14.28 -1.82 -13.38
N PHE A 327 14.43 -2.95 -14.07
CA PHE A 327 14.35 -4.26 -13.41
C PHE A 327 15.51 -4.50 -12.43
N GLY A 328 16.71 -4.01 -12.73
CA GLY A 328 17.83 -4.01 -11.79
C GLY A 328 17.54 -3.18 -10.52
N ALA A 329 16.99 -1.97 -10.69
CA ALA A 329 16.58 -1.10 -9.59
C ALA A 329 15.45 -1.73 -8.76
N CYS A 330 14.48 -2.37 -9.40
CA CYS A 330 13.46 -3.18 -8.75
C CYS A 330 14.08 -4.26 -7.86
N ALA A 331 15.02 -5.04 -8.39
CA ALA A 331 15.67 -6.12 -7.64
C ALA A 331 16.52 -5.60 -6.46
N ALA A 332 17.10 -4.40 -6.59
CA ALA A 332 17.84 -3.72 -5.53
C ALA A 332 16.90 -3.22 -4.42
N ALA A 333 15.80 -2.56 -4.77
CA ALA A 333 14.82 -2.05 -3.81
C ALA A 333 14.12 -3.18 -3.02
N TYR A 334 13.82 -4.32 -3.66
CA TYR A 334 13.39 -5.52 -2.94
C TYR A 334 14.48 -6.05 -1.98
N GLY A 335 15.75 -5.96 -2.37
CA GLY A 335 16.89 -6.26 -1.50
C GLY A 335 16.87 -5.41 -0.22
N SER A 336 16.70 -4.10 -0.38
CA SER A 336 16.57 -3.15 0.73
C SER A 336 15.37 -3.47 1.62
N ALA A 337 14.20 -3.74 1.05
CA ALA A 337 13.00 -4.09 1.82
C ALA A 337 13.21 -5.35 2.70
N MET A 338 13.98 -6.34 2.23
CA MET A 338 14.29 -7.56 3.00
C MET A 338 15.25 -7.34 4.18
N GLU A 339 15.84 -6.14 4.35
CA GLU A 339 16.52 -5.78 5.60
C GLU A 339 15.53 -5.60 6.76
N ILE A 340 14.27 -5.27 6.44
CA ILE A 340 13.18 -5.12 7.42
C ILE A 340 12.32 -6.39 7.45
N TYR A 341 11.92 -6.87 6.27
CA TYR A 341 11.13 -8.10 6.12
C TYR A 341 12.07 -9.30 6.00
N THR A 342 12.72 -9.66 7.11
CA THR A 342 13.63 -10.81 7.17
C THR A 342 12.86 -12.13 7.23
N ARG A 343 13.53 -13.24 6.90
CA ARG A 343 12.93 -14.58 6.98
C ARG A 343 12.44 -14.90 8.39
N GLU A 344 13.16 -14.45 9.41
CA GLU A 344 12.86 -14.73 10.81
C GLU A 344 11.70 -13.88 11.33
N ALA A 345 11.64 -12.60 10.94
CA ALA A 345 10.63 -11.67 11.43
C ALA A 345 9.30 -11.73 10.65
N ALA A 346 9.37 -12.02 9.35
CA ALA A 346 8.25 -11.99 8.42
C ALA A 346 8.46 -13.03 7.29
N PRO A 347 8.40 -14.34 7.60
CA PRO A 347 8.78 -15.40 6.65
C PRO A 347 7.99 -15.37 5.35
N GLU A 348 6.67 -15.15 5.41
CA GLU A 348 5.80 -15.14 4.24
C GLU A 348 6.04 -13.91 3.35
N GLU A 349 6.17 -12.73 3.96
CA GLU A 349 6.52 -11.49 3.26
C GLU A 349 7.91 -11.59 2.64
N TRP A 350 8.89 -12.13 3.36
CA TRP A 350 10.24 -12.37 2.84
C TRP A 350 10.20 -13.29 1.61
N ALA A 351 9.46 -14.41 1.66
CA ALA A 351 9.32 -15.33 0.53
C ALA A 351 8.58 -14.70 -0.66
N MET A 352 7.59 -13.84 -0.39
CA MET A 352 6.93 -13.03 -1.41
C MET A 352 7.91 -12.07 -2.09
N ILE A 353 8.68 -11.32 -1.30
CA ILE A 353 9.66 -10.36 -1.82
C ILE A 353 10.74 -11.09 -2.62
N GLN A 354 11.23 -12.24 -2.17
CA GLN A 354 12.15 -13.09 -2.94
C GLN A 354 11.56 -13.51 -4.29
N SER A 355 10.30 -13.96 -4.32
CA SER A 355 9.63 -14.34 -5.57
C SER A 355 9.48 -13.16 -6.53
N ASN A 356 9.16 -11.97 -6.01
CA ASN A 356 9.02 -10.76 -6.83
C ASN A 356 10.38 -10.25 -7.33
N ARG A 357 11.43 -10.36 -6.51
CA ARG A 357 12.81 -10.07 -6.91
C ARG A 357 13.28 -11.02 -8.01
N ALA A 358 12.93 -12.30 -7.93
CA ALA A 358 13.19 -13.27 -8.98
C ALA A 358 12.50 -12.92 -10.29
N ASN A 359 11.24 -12.46 -10.26
CA ASN A 359 10.53 -11.95 -11.44
C ASN A 359 11.30 -10.79 -12.09
N ALA A 360 11.83 -9.86 -11.30
CA ALA A 360 12.61 -8.73 -11.81
C ALA A 360 13.87 -9.19 -12.54
N PHE A 361 14.66 -10.06 -11.92
CA PHE A 361 15.84 -10.67 -12.57
C PHE A 361 15.46 -11.44 -13.84
N PHE A 362 14.34 -12.17 -13.82
CA PHE A 362 13.87 -12.88 -14.99
C PHE A 362 13.57 -11.92 -16.17
N GLN A 363 12.85 -10.82 -15.91
CA GLN A 363 12.59 -9.83 -16.94
C GLN A 363 13.88 -9.15 -17.44
N ALA A 364 14.81 -8.81 -16.54
CA ALA A 364 16.12 -8.25 -16.90
C ALA A 364 16.90 -9.22 -17.81
N GLY A 365 16.95 -10.51 -17.47
CA GLY A 365 17.64 -11.54 -18.24
C GLY A 365 17.11 -11.67 -19.67
N LYS A 366 15.80 -11.56 -19.88
CA LYS A 366 15.21 -11.59 -21.24
C LYS A 366 15.59 -10.40 -22.11
N LEU A 367 16.03 -9.29 -21.51
CA LEU A 367 16.39 -8.05 -22.24
C LEU A 367 17.87 -7.96 -22.61
N VAL A 368 18.72 -8.81 -22.02
CA VAL A 368 20.17 -8.80 -22.25
C VAL A 368 20.63 -10.11 -22.92
N GLN A 369 21.89 -10.17 -23.33
CA GLN A 369 22.47 -11.34 -24.01
C GLN A 369 23.77 -11.80 -23.34
N GLY A 370 24.24 -12.98 -23.72
CA GLY A 370 25.52 -13.53 -23.27
C GLY A 370 25.57 -13.80 -21.76
N ALA A 371 26.74 -13.60 -21.16
CA ALA A 371 26.99 -13.92 -19.75
C ALA A 371 26.04 -13.19 -18.78
N GLN A 372 25.68 -11.94 -19.07
CA GLN A 372 24.77 -11.15 -18.22
C GLN A 372 23.36 -11.74 -18.18
N ARG A 373 22.88 -12.33 -19.30
CA ARG A 373 21.60 -13.04 -19.34
C ARG A 373 21.60 -14.25 -18.41
N LEU A 374 22.66 -15.05 -18.47
CA LEU A 374 22.80 -16.24 -17.62
C LEU A 374 22.91 -15.86 -16.14
N GLN A 375 23.64 -14.79 -15.81
CA GLN A 375 23.73 -14.28 -14.45
C GLN A 375 22.35 -13.88 -13.89
N HIS A 376 21.56 -13.11 -14.64
CA HIS A 376 20.21 -12.74 -14.18
C HIS A 376 19.28 -13.95 -14.02
N PHE A 377 19.38 -14.96 -14.90
CA PHE A 377 18.62 -16.18 -14.73
C PHE A 377 19.08 -16.99 -13.51
N GLU A 378 20.37 -16.99 -13.17
CA GLU A 378 20.89 -17.59 -11.94
C GLU A 378 20.38 -16.87 -10.69
N GLU A 379 20.42 -15.53 -10.69
CA GLU A 379 19.90 -14.71 -9.59
C GLU A 379 18.38 -14.94 -9.39
N ALA A 380 17.62 -15.09 -10.48
CA ALA A 380 16.21 -15.43 -10.43
C ALA A 380 15.94 -16.84 -9.87
N VAL A 381 16.70 -17.85 -10.33
CA VAL A 381 16.61 -19.23 -9.82
C VAL A 381 16.89 -19.27 -8.32
N ASP A 382 17.96 -18.61 -7.87
CA ASP A 382 18.34 -18.57 -6.46
C ASP A 382 17.27 -17.91 -5.59
N ALA A 383 16.69 -16.80 -6.07
CA ALA A 383 15.63 -16.10 -5.34
C ALA A 383 14.33 -16.91 -5.26
N TYR A 384 13.91 -17.63 -6.33
CA TYR A 384 12.78 -18.55 -6.22
C TYR A 384 13.07 -19.72 -5.28
N LYS A 385 14.26 -20.32 -5.34
CA LYS A 385 14.66 -21.40 -4.43
C LYS A 385 14.57 -20.94 -2.98
N ARG A 386 15.06 -19.74 -2.67
CA ARG A 386 14.90 -19.11 -1.35
C ARG A 386 13.45 -18.94 -0.94
N ALA A 387 12.58 -18.46 -1.83
CA ALA A 387 11.16 -18.35 -1.53
C ALA A 387 10.51 -19.72 -1.21
N LEU A 388 10.95 -20.79 -1.89
CA LEU A 388 10.48 -22.17 -1.67
C LEU A 388 10.98 -22.78 -0.35
N GLU A 389 11.96 -22.18 0.33
CA GLU A 389 12.36 -22.60 1.68
C GLU A 389 11.33 -22.26 2.76
N VAL A 390 10.39 -21.34 2.45
CA VAL A 390 9.28 -20.97 3.33
C VAL A 390 7.96 -21.47 2.73
N ARG A 391 7.73 -21.18 1.46
CA ARG A 391 6.54 -21.62 0.74
C ARG A 391 6.69 -23.08 0.38
N THR A 392 6.41 -23.98 1.32
CA THR A 392 6.40 -25.41 1.05
C THR A 392 5.04 -25.84 0.51
N ARG A 393 4.99 -27.06 -0.04
CA ARG A 393 3.75 -27.67 -0.51
C ARG A 393 2.69 -27.77 0.58
N GLU A 394 3.11 -28.03 1.82
CA GLU A 394 2.23 -28.22 2.98
C GLU A 394 1.79 -26.88 3.57
N ALA A 395 2.71 -25.92 3.68
CA ALA A 395 2.46 -24.63 4.33
C ALA A 395 1.68 -23.67 3.44
N ALA A 396 2.02 -23.60 2.15
CA ALA A 396 1.42 -22.67 1.20
C ALA A 396 1.29 -23.31 -0.20
N PRO A 397 0.43 -24.35 -0.39
CA PRO A 397 0.39 -25.14 -1.62
C PRO A 397 0.23 -24.30 -2.90
N SER A 398 -0.65 -23.29 -2.88
CA SER A 398 -0.88 -22.42 -4.03
C SER A 398 0.34 -21.54 -4.36
N SER A 399 0.94 -20.91 -3.34
CA SER A 399 2.11 -20.05 -3.52
C SER A 399 3.35 -20.86 -3.89
N TRP A 400 3.52 -22.06 -3.32
CA TRP A 400 4.56 -23.02 -3.72
C TRP A 400 4.41 -23.38 -5.19
N ALA A 401 3.22 -23.78 -5.63
CA ALA A 401 2.97 -24.18 -7.02
C ALA A 401 3.24 -23.02 -8.01
N THR A 402 2.81 -21.80 -7.70
CA THR A 402 3.10 -20.61 -8.52
C THR A 402 4.61 -20.32 -8.56
N THR A 403 5.29 -20.42 -7.42
CA THR A 403 6.75 -20.17 -7.33
C THR A 403 7.54 -21.23 -8.12
N GLN A 404 7.13 -22.50 -8.03
CA GLN A 404 7.70 -23.60 -8.82
C GLN A 404 7.48 -23.41 -10.33
N SER A 405 6.27 -23.04 -10.77
CA SER A 405 5.99 -22.77 -12.17
C SER A 405 6.83 -21.64 -12.74
N ASN A 406 7.03 -20.57 -11.95
CA ASN A 406 7.90 -19.46 -12.35
C ASN A 406 9.39 -19.88 -12.39
N LEU A 407 9.85 -20.66 -11.41
CA LEU A 407 11.19 -21.24 -11.40
C LEU A 407 11.43 -22.08 -12.67
N ALA A 408 10.49 -22.94 -13.04
CA ALA A 408 10.59 -23.75 -14.26
C ALA A 408 10.65 -22.92 -15.55
N ALA A 409 9.96 -21.77 -15.59
CA ALA A 409 10.03 -20.86 -16.74
C ALA A 409 11.44 -20.24 -16.87
N VAL A 410 12.07 -19.84 -15.77
CA VAL A 410 13.45 -19.32 -15.79
C VAL A 410 14.44 -20.40 -16.16
N LEU A 411 14.32 -21.59 -15.60
CA LEU A 411 15.21 -22.71 -15.91
C LEU A 411 15.13 -23.09 -17.40
N GLN A 412 13.96 -23.02 -18.03
CA GLN A 412 13.81 -23.22 -19.48
C GLN A 412 14.51 -22.12 -20.29
N GLU A 413 14.34 -20.87 -19.92
CA GLU A 413 15.02 -19.76 -20.60
C GLU A 413 16.54 -19.82 -20.41
N LYS A 414 17.01 -20.32 -19.26
CA LYS A 414 18.42 -20.63 -19.01
C LYS A 414 18.92 -21.78 -19.89
N LEU A 415 18.12 -22.83 -20.03
CA LEU A 415 18.41 -23.96 -20.93
C LEU A 415 18.47 -23.51 -22.38
N ASP A 416 17.60 -22.60 -22.82
CA ASP A 416 17.58 -22.09 -24.20
C ASP A 416 18.70 -21.07 -24.47
N ALA A 417 19.19 -20.38 -23.43
CA ALA A 417 20.33 -19.50 -23.50
C ALA A 417 21.69 -20.25 -23.47
N SER A 418 21.70 -21.55 -23.19
CA SER A 418 22.91 -22.39 -23.10
C SER A 418 22.84 -23.58 -24.06
N PRO A 419 23.95 -24.12 -24.58
CA PRO A 419 23.91 -25.35 -25.35
C PRO A 419 23.36 -26.52 -24.50
N ALA A 420 22.37 -27.25 -25.02
CA ALA A 420 21.73 -28.38 -24.32
C ALA A 420 22.74 -29.48 -23.88
N THR A 421 23.87 -29.58 -24.56
CA THR A 421 24.96 -30.51 -24.26
C THR A 421 25.76 -30.14 -23.00
N GLU A 422 25.65 -28.90 -22.51
CA GLU A 422 26.45 -28.41 -21.39
C GLU A 422 25.75 -28.56 -20.03
N GLN A 423 24.42 -28.75 -19.98
CA GLN A 423 23.68 -28.86 -18.72
C GLN A 423 22.56 -29.95 -18.73
N PRO A 424 22.91 -31.24 -18.88
CA PRO A 424 21.92 -32.32 -18.86
C PRO A 424 21.11 -32.39 -17.55
N GLY A 425 21.73 -32.07 -16.41
CA GLY A 425 21.04 -32.01 -15.12
C GLY A 425 19.97 -30.92 -15.01
N LEU A 426 20.04 -29.86 -15.84
CA LEU A 426 19.05 -28.80 -15.87
C LEU A 426 17.71 -29.29 -16.45
N MET A 427 17.75 -30.20 -17.44
CA MET A 427 16.53 -30.81 -17.98
C MET A 427 15.83 -31.69 -16.92
N ASP A 428 16.61 -32.45 -16.14
CA ASP A 428 16.08 -33.26 -15.04
C ASP A 428 15.45 -32.38 -13.95
N GLU A 429 16.11 -31.27 -13.59
CA GLU A 429 15.57 -30.31 -12.62
C GLU A 429 14.24 -29.70 -13.10
N ILE A 430 14.15 -29.24 -14.36
CA ILE A 430 12.91 -28.67 -14.91
C ILE A 430 11.77 -29.69 -14.91
N ILE A 431 12.05 -30.94 -15.32
CA ILE A 431 11.06 -32.02 -15.33
C ILE A 431 10.56 -32.28 -13.91
N ALA A 432 11.47 -32.40 -12.94
CA ALA A 432 11.11 -32.64 -11.54
C ALA A 432 10.25 -31.51 -10.96
N VAL A 433 10.56 -30.25 -11.28
CA VAL A 433 9.74 -29.10 -10.89
C VAL A 433 8.33 -29.24 -11.45
N TYR A 434 8.18 -29.47 -12.76
CA TYR A 434 6.86 -29.59 -13.38
C TYR A 434 6.05 -30.78 -12.85
N GLU A 435 6.68 -31.93 -12.65
CA GLU A 435 6.01 -33.10 -12.08
C GLU A 435 5.54 -32.85 -10.65
N GLY A 436 6.34 -32.16 -9.84
CA GLY A 436 5.93 -31.77 -8.48
C GLY A 436 4.70 -30.86 -8.48
N VAL A 437 4.62 -29.87 -9.37
CA VAL A 437 3.49 -28.92 -9.42
C VAL A 437 2.16 -29.61 -9.74
N GLN A 438 2.18 -30.70 -10.51
CA GLN A 438 0.96 -31.42 -10.95
C GLN A 438 0.15 -32.01 -9.79
N GLU A 439 0.80 -32.36 -8.69
CA GLU A 439 0.10 -32.92 -7.53
C GLU A 439 -0.70 -31.87 -6.75
N VAL A 440 -0.47 -30.58 -6.99
CA VAL A 440 -1.18 -29.47 -6.36
C VAL A 440 -2.10 -28.77 -7.36
N GLN A 441 -1.60 -28.49 -8.56
CA GLN A 441 -2.39 -27.91 -9.66
C GLN A 441 -3.06 -29.02 -10.45
N THR A 442 -4.07 -29.64 -9.86
CA THR A 442 -4.94 -30.59 -10.56
C THR A 442 -5.94 -29.85 -11.45
N ILE A 443 -6.57 -30.56 -12.39
CA ILE A 443 -7.66 -29.99 -13.19
C ILE A 443 -8.77 -29.42 -12.28
N ALA A 444 -9.09 -30.10 -11.17
CA ALA A 444 -10.10 -29.63 -10.23
C ALA A 444 -9.68 -28.37 -9.44
N ALA A 445 -8.39 -28.23 -9.13
CA ALA A 445 -7.88 -27.11 -8.34
C ALA A 445 -7.61 -25.86 -9.18
N ASN A 446 -6.97 -26.03 -10.35
CA ASN A 446 -6.70 -24.94 -11.28
C ASN A 446 -6.51 -25.51 -12.70
N PRO A 447 -7.59 -25.62 -13.50
CA PRO A 447 -7.53 -26.24 -14.83
C PRO A 447 -6.50 -25.57 -15.75
N GLN A 448 -6.47 -24.24 -15.77
CA GLN A 448 -5.56 -23.51 -16.67
C GLN A 448 -4.10 -23.69 -16.28
N ALA A 449 -3.76 -23.59 -15.00
CA ALA A 449 -2.40 -23.77 -14.54
C ALA A 449 -1.91 -25.22 -14.76
N HIS A 450 -2.79 -26.20 -14.53
CA HIS A 450 -2.54 -27.59 -14.86
C HIS A 450 -2.20 -27.76 -16.35
N ALA A 451 -3.03 -27.21 -17.24
CA ALA A 451 -2.84 -27.34 -18.68
C ALA A 451 -1.52 -26.71 -19.17
N VAL A 452 -1.15 -25.55 -18.62
CA VAL A 452 0.12 -24.87 -18.93
C VAL A 452 1.32 -25.69 -18.43
N ALA A 453 1.27 -26.18 -17.19
CA ALA A 453 2.35 -27.00 -16.63
C ALA A 453 2.57 -28.28 -17.44
N GLN A 454 1.48 -28.95 -17.84
CA GLN A 454 1.52 -30.14 -18.69
C GLN A 454 2.10 -29.85 -20.08
N GLN A 455 1.69 -28.73 -20.69
CA GLN A 455 2.26 -28.31 -21.98
C GLN A 455 3.77 -28.07 -21.88
N ASN A 456 4.22 -27.36 -20.86
CA ASN A 456 5.64 -27.03 -20.71
C ASN A 456 6.47 -28.27 -20.37
N LEU A 457 5.94 -29.19 -19.55
CA LEU A 457 6.56 -30.49 -19.31
C LEU A 457 6.76 -31.26 -20.63
N ALA A 458 5.74 -31.31 -21.49
CA ALA A 458 5.83 -31.98 -22.78
C ALA A 458 6.94 -31.39 -23.68
N LEU A 459 7.09 -30.06 -23.71
CA LEU A 459 8.12 -29.39 -24.49
C LEU A 459 9.55 -29.70 -23.98
N VAL A 460 9.74 -29.77 -22.66
CA VAL A 460 11.05 -30.10 -22.06
C VAL A 460 11.39 -31.57 -22.27
N LEU A 461 10.41 -32.47 -22.12
CA LEU A 461 10.58 -33.89 -22.43
C LEU A 461 10.92 -34.11 -23.91
N LEU A 462 10.34 -33.32 -24.82
CA LEU A 462 10.72 -33.37 -26.24
C LEU A 462 12.19 -32.97 -26.45
N LYS A 463 12.66 -31.90 -25.80
CA LYS A 463 14.08 -31.49 -25.84
C LYS A 463 15.00 -32.59 -25.30
N ARG A 464 14.60 -33.27 -24.22
CA ARG A 464 15.32 -34.42 -23.66
C ARG A 464 15.35 -35.61 -24.62
N ALA A 465 14.22 -35.94 -25.24
CA ALA A 465 14.13 -37.03 -26.21
C ALA A 465 15.05 -36.79 -27.44
N ALA A 466 15.24 -35.52 -27.83
CA ALA A 466 16.10 -35.16 -28.96
C ALA A 466 17.59 -35.46 -28.74
N VAL A 467 18.05 -35.54 -27.48
CA VAL A 467 19.44 -35.88 -27.11
C VAL A 467 19.61 -37.36 -26.71
N GLN A 468 18.53 -38.13 -26.73
CA GLN A 468 18.51 -39.56 -26.41
C GLN A 468 18.39 -40.42 -27.67
N ASN A 469 18.72 -41.71 -27.53
CA ASN A 469 18.58 -42.71 -28.59
C ASN A 469 17.93 -43.99 -28.06
N GLY A 470 17.43 -44.82 -28.96
CA GLY A 470 16.86 -46.14 -28.65
C GLY A 470 15.67 -46.08 -27.68
N ALA A 471 15.58 -47.06 -26.79
CA ALA A 471 14.46 -47.21 -25.86
C ALA A 471 14.23 -45.98 -24.95
N ALA A 472 15.30 -45.33 -24.48
CA ALA A 472 15.21 -44.16 -23.61
C ALA A 472 14.54 -42.95 -24.30
N ARG A 473 14.78 -42.77 -25.61
CA ARG A 473 14.10 -41.75 -26.41
C ARG A 473 12.61 -42.06 -26.54
N VAL A 474 12.26 -43.32 -26.82
CA VAL A 474 10.87 -43.75 -26.96
C VAL A 474 10.09 -43.52 -25.67
N GLU A 475 10.63 -43.93 -24.53
CA GLU A 475 10.02 -43.71 -23.21
C GLU A 475 9.78 -42.22 -22.92
N THR A 476 10.78 -41.38 -23.22
CA THR A 476 10.67 -39.93 -22.99
C THR A 476 9.65 -39.28 -23.93
N LEU A 477 9.56 -39.73 -25.19
CA LEU A 477 8.51 -39.28 -26.12
C LEU A 477 7.11 -39.69 -25.67
N GLN A 478 6.93 -40.89 -25.11
CA GLN A 478 5.65 -41.33 -24.55
C GLN A 478 5.20 -40.42 -23.41
N ARG A 479 6.12 -40.07 -22.50
CA ARG A 479 5.83 -39.11 -21.42
C ARG A 479 5.47 -37.73 -21.98
N ALA A 480 6.18 -37.27 -23.02
CA ALA A 480 5.88 -35.99 -23.66
C ALA A 480 4.48 -35.96 -24.29
N VAL A 481 4.08 -37.04 -24.97
CA VAL A 481 2.74 -37.21 -25.54
C VAL A 481 1.68 -37.24 -24.44
N ALA A 482 1.89 -38.00 -23.37
CA ALA A 482 0.94 -38.08 -22.25
C ALA A 482 0.72 -36.72 -21.59
N ALA A 483 1.79 -35.96 -21.34
CA ALA A 483 1.70 -34.62 -20.78
C ALA A 483 0.93 -33.67 -21.74
N MET A 484 1.24 -33.68 -23.04
CA MET A 484 0.50 -32.86 -24.00
C MET A 484 -0.99 -33.26 -24.08
N ALA A 485 -1.31 -34.56 -24.00
CA ALA A 485 -2.68 -35.04 -23.97
C ALA A 485 -3.44 -34.55 -22.74
N ALA A 486 -2.84 -34.61 -21.54
CA ALA A 486 -3.42 -34.08 -20.30
C ALA A 486 -3.71 -32.57 -20.40
N SER A 487 -2.86 -31.82 -21.10
CA SER A 487 -3.10 -30.40 -21.38
C SER A 487 -4.36 -30.16 -22.25
N LEU A 488 -4.65 -31.07 -23.19
CA LEU A 488 -5.81 -31.00 -24.09
C LEU A 488 -7.13 -31.39 -23.43
N GLU A 489 -7.12 -32.02 -22.24
CA GLU A 489 -8.32 -32.25 -21.44
C GLU A 489 -8.98 -30.94 -20.99
N VAL A 490 -8.17 -29.89 -20.82
CA VAL A 490 -8.63 -28.56 -20.41
C VAL A 490 -8.82 -27.66 -21.64
N TRP A 491 -7.83 -27.64 -22.55
CA TRP A 491 -7.90 -26.81 -23.75
C TRP A 491 -8.55 -27.57 -24.90
N THR A 492 -9.85 -27.83 -24.78
CA THR A 492 -10.62 -28.56 -25.79
C THR A 492 -10.84 -27.73 -27.06
N GLU A 493 -11.34 -28.38 -28.11
CA GLU A 493 -11.71 -27.68 -29.37
C GLU A 493 -12.71 -26.55 -29.15
N GLU A 494 -13.63 -26.72 -28.20
CA GLU A 494 -14.64 -25.72 -27.86
C GLU A 494 -14.06 -24.61 -26.97
N ALA A 495 -13.18 -24.95 -26.02
CA ALA A 495 -12.64 -23.99 -25.06
C ALA A 495 -11.50 -23.14 -25.64
N ALA A 496 -10.68 -23.71 -26.53
CA ALA A 496 -9.51 -23.03 -27.10
C ALA A 496 -9.12 -23.62 -28.47
N PRO A 497 -9.94 -23.44 -29.53
CA PRO A 497 -9.74 -24.08 -30.83
C PRO A 497 -8.36 -23.80 -31.47
N GLU A 498 -7.87 -22.57 -31.33
CA GLU A 498 -6.56 -22.12 -31.83
C GLU A 498 -5.38 -22.82 -31.16
N ARG A 499 -5.57 -23.26 -29.91
CA ARG A 499 -4.57 -24.00 -29.14
C ARG A 499 -4.70 -25.50 -29.36
N TYR A 500 -5.93 -26.00 -29.42
CA TYR A 500 -6.24 -27.42 -29.48
C TYR A 500 -5.78 -28.06 -30.80
N LYS A 501 -6.20 -27.50 -31.94
CA LYS A 501 -5.96 -28.10 -33.27
C LYS A 501 -4.48 -28.40 -33.58
N PRO A 502 -3.54 -27.44 -33.46
CA PRO A 502 -2.13 -27.71 -33.75
C PRO A 502 -1.52 -28.73 -32.78
N ARG A 503 -1.96 -28.73 -31.52
CA ARG A 503 -1.42 -29.61 -30.49
C ARG A 503 -1.95 -31.03 -30.59
N LYS A 504 -3.22 -31.20 -30.96
CA LYS A 504 -3.79 -32.51 -31.27
C LYS A 504 -3.07 -33.15 -32.46
N ALA A 505 -2.86 -32.39 -33.54
CA ALA A 505 -2.08 -32.87 -34.68
C ALA A 505 -0.63 -33.25 -34.28
N TRP A 506 -0.02 -32.47 -33.39
CA TRP A 506 1.30 -32.79 -32.85
C TRP A 506 1.31 -34.10 -32.05
N VAL A 507 0.29 -34.34 -31.21
CA VAL A 507 0.14 -35.60 -30.44
C VAL A 507 0.02 -36.79 -31.38
N GLU A 508 -0.90 -36.73 -32.35
CA GLU A 508 -1.13 -37.80 -33.32
C GLU A 508 0.12 -38.15 -34.13
N GLU A 509 0.91 -37.15 -34.51
CA GLU A 509 2.14 -37.35 -35.24
C GLU A 509 3.25 -37.97 -34.38
N ARG A 510 3.42 -37.53 -33.14
CA ARG A 510 4.42 -38.12 -32.22
C ARG A 510 4.06 -39.54 -31.81
N GLU A 511 2.78 -39.86 -31.66
CA GLU A 511 2.34 -41.24 -31.47
C GLU A 511 2.69 -42.14 -32.65
N ARG A 512 2.65 -41.62 -33.89
CA ARG A 512 3.09 -42.35 -35.08
C ARG A 512 4.59 -42.63 -35.04
N GLU A 513 5.40 -41.61 -34.75
CA GLU A 513 6.86 -41.75 -34.59
C GLU A 513 7.22 -42.78 -33.51
N ILE A 514 6.53 -42.76 -32.37
CA ILE A 514 6.73 -43.72 -31.27
C ILE A 514 6.47 -45.15 -31.76
N ARG A 515 5.35 -45.40 -32.46
CA ARG A 515 5.01 -46.75 -32.99
C ARG A 515 6.06 -47.25 -33.98
N GLU A 516 6.52 -46.38 -34.88
CA GLU A 516 7.56 -46.74 -35.86
C GLU A 516 8.90 -47.04 -35.19
N ALA A 517 9.30 -46.23 -34.21
CA ALA A 517 10.54 -46.44 -33.45
C ALA A 517 10.50 -47.72 -32.61
N GLN A 518 9.34 -48.06 -32.01
CA GLN A 518 9.14 -49.32 -31.29
C GLN A 518 9.26 -50.54 -32.20
N ALA A 519 8.62 -50.50 -33.38
CA ALA A 519 8.71 -51.60 -34.35
C ALA A 519 10.16 -51.83 -34.84
N LEU A 520 10.97 -50.77 -34.95
CA LEU A 520 12.39 -50.89 -35.29
C LEU A 520 13.23 -51.50 -34.17
N LEU A 521 12.92 -51.18 -32.91
CA LEU A 521 13.57 -51.76 -31.72
C LEU A 521 13.20 -53.23 -31.52
N GLU A 522 11.96 -53.61 -31.80
CA GLU A 522 11.47 -55.00 -31.74
C GLU A 522 11.95 -55.84 -32.93
N GLY A 523 12.19 -55.19 -34.09
CA GLY A 523 12.64 -55.82 -35.33
C GLY A 523 14.15 -55.96 -35.49
N THR A 524 14.98 -55.55 -34.51
CA THR A 524 16.44 -55.74 -34.57
C THR A 524 16.80 -57.14 -34.03
N PRO A 525 17.26 -58.09 -34.86
CA PRO A 525 17.68 -59.40 -34.36
C PRO A 525 18.93 -59.25 -33.49
N GLU A 526 18.97 -59.89 -32.32
CA GLU A 526 20.21 -60.12 -31.57
C GLU A 526 21.22 -60.83 -32.48
N THR A 527 22.12 -60.08 -33.11
CA THR A 527 23.35 -60.65 -33.66
C THR A 527 24.35 -60.78 -32.53
N SER A 528 24.30 -61.90 -31.82
CA SER A 528 25.43 -62.41 -31.04
C SER A 528 25.54 -63.93 -31.26
N LYS A 529 26.54 -64.26 -32.07
CA LYS A 529 27.22 -65.56 -32.06
C LYS A 529 28.30 -65.54 -30.99
#